data_AF-A0A7X9Q3Z3-F1
#
_entry.id   AF-A0A7X9Q3Z3-F1
#
_cell.length_a   1.000
_cell.length_b   1.000
_cell.length_c   1.000
_cell.angle_alpha   90.00
_cell.angle_beta   90.00
_cell.angle_gamma   90.00
#
_symmetry.space_group_name_H-M   'P 1'
#
loop_
_entity.id
_entity.type
_entity.pdbx_description
1 polymer ?
#
loop_
_entity_poly.entity_id
_entity_poly.type
_entity_poly.pdbx_seq_one_letter_code
_entity_poly.pdbx_strand_id
1 'polypeptide(L)' 'GRDELDATLRGAAAAGATVIVASHELERAGALASRVVEVVGGQVRELER' A
#
# COMPACT_ATOMS: atom_id res chain seq x y z
N GLY A 1 -5.39 4.32 -15.86
CA GLY A 1 -6.19 4.30 -14.61
C GLY A 1 -5.37 3.83 -13.43
N ARG A 2 -5.40 2.53 -13.14
CA ARG A 2 -4.68 1.92 -12.01
C ARG A 2 -3.17 2.13 -12.07
N ASP A 3 -2.57 1.88 -13.22
CA ASP A 3 -1.12 1.99 -13.39
C ASP A 3 -0.64 3.44 -13.29
N GLU A 4 -1.45 4.40 -13.74
CA GLU A 4 -1.18 5.83 -13.60
C GLU A 4 -1.26 6.28 -12.13
N LEU A 5 -2.24 5.76 -11.39
CA LEU A 5 -2.32 5.97 -9.95
C LEU A 5 -1.10 5.39 -9.24
N ASP A 6 -0.70 4.16 -9.59
CA ASP A 6 0.49 3.51 -9.00
C ASP A 6 1.77 4.29 -9.30
N ALA A 7 1.92 4.79 -10.54
CA ALA A 7 3.03 5.64 -10.92
C ALA A 7 3.04 6.95 -10.12
N THR A 8 1.88 7.58 -9.92
CA THR A 8 1.74 8.82 -9.14
C THR A 8 2.12 8.61 -7.67
N LEU A 9 1.63 7.52 -7.06
CA LEU A 9 1.92 7.19 -5.67
C LEU A 9 3.40 6.87 -5.47
N ARG A 10 4.03 6.14 -6.41
CA ARG A 10 5.48 5.89 -6.41
C ARG A 10 6.27 7.19 -6.54
N GLY A 11 5.85 8.09 -7.43
CA GLY A 11 6.47 9.41 -7.60
C GLY A 11 6.42 10.24 -6.31
N ALA A 12 5.27 10.28 -5.64
CA ALA A 12 5.13 10.98 -4.37
C ALA A 12 6.01 10.39 -3.27
N ALA A 13 6.04 9.05 -3.13
CA ALA A 13 6.89 8.38 -2.15
C ALA A 13 8.38 8.62 -2.42
N ALA A 14 8.80 8.56 -3.70
CA ALA A 14 10.17 8.86 -4.11
C ALA A 14 10.57 10.32 -3.83
N ALA A 15 9.60 11.25 -3.85
CA ALA A 15 9.78 12.64 -3.46
C ALA A 15 9.78 12.87 -1.92
N GLY A 16 9.67 11.81 -1.12
CA GLY A 16 9.72 11.87 0.35
C GLY A 16 8.35 11.98 1.03
N ALA A 17 7.24 11.89 0.30
CA ALA A 17 5.92 11.89 0.91
C ALA A 17 5.64 10.58 1.65
N THR A 18 4.98 10.65 2.81
CA THR A 18 4.39 9.47 3.45
C THR A 18 3.03 9.17 2.82
N VAL A 19 2.87 7.96 2.32
CA VAL A 19 1.66 7.52 1.59
C VAL A 19 1.04 6.33 2.33
N ILE A 20 -0.25 6.40 2.61
CA ILE A 20 -1.05 5.29 3.12
C ILE A 20 -2.15 5.00 2.10
N VAL A 21 -2.29 3.74 1.73
CA VAL A 21 -3.35 3.26 0.82
C VAL A 21 -4.09 2.10 1.47
N ALA A 22 -5.40 2.08 1.29
CA ALA A 22 -6.24 0.92 1.61
C ALA A 22 -6.58 0.19 0.31
N SER A 23 -6.39 -1.12 0.29
CA SER A 23 -6.67 -1.98 -0.85
C SER A 23 -7.26 -3.29 -0.37
N HIS A 24 -8.22 -3.84 -1.12
CA HIS A 24 -8.70 -5.21 -0.97
C HIS A 24 -8.03 -6.17 -1.98
N GLU A 25 -7.21 -5.63 -2.89
CA GLU A 25 -6.39 -6.39 -3.83
C GLU A 25 -5.01 -6.64 -3.18
N LEU A 26 -4.82 -7.81 -2.58
CA LEU A 26 -3.63 -8.15 -1.78
C LEU A 26 -2.33 -8.09 -2.60
N GLU A 27 -2.33 -8.69 -3.80
CA GLU A 27 -1.16 -8.72 -4.68
C GLU A 27 -0.69 -7.32 -5.06
N ARG A 28 -1.65 -6.44 -5.38
CA ARG A 28 -1.34 -5.04 -5.71
C ARG A 28 -0.81 -4.28 -4.50
N ALA A 29 -1.43 -4.46 -3.33
CA ALA A 29 -0.96 -3.83 -2.09
C ALA A 29 0.50 -4.23 -1.78
N GLY A 30 0.83 -5.52 -1.92
CA GLY A 30 2.19 -6.03 -1.75
C GLY A 30 3.17 -5.50 -2.79
N ALA A 31 2.77 -5.37 -4.05
CA ALA A 31 3.62 -4.84 -5.11
C ALA A 31 3.86 -3.32 -5.01
N LEU A 32 2.96 -2.57 -4.36
CA LEU A 32 3.00 -1.11 -4.28
C LEU A 32 3.62 -0.61 -2.96
N ALA A 33 3.37 -1.28 -1.84
CA ALA A 33 3.70 -0.77 -0.51
C ALA A 33 5.07 -1.26 0.00
N SER A 34 5.79 -0.39 0.72
CA SER A 34 7.02 -0.75 1.45
C SER A 34 6.74 -1.48 2.76
N ARG A 35 5.52 -1.34 3.29
CA ARG A 35 4.97 -2.02 4.46
C ARG A 35 3.52 -2.35 4.21
N VAL A 36 3.10 -3.55 4.60
CA VAL A 36 1.70 -4.00 4.50
C VAL A 36 1.20 -4.28 5.91
N VAL A 37 -0.03 -3.86 6.18
CA VAL A 37 -0.75 -4.11 7.42
C VAL A 37 -2.10 -4.71 7.05
N GLU A 38 -2.46 -5.83 7.66
CA GLU A 38 -3.77 -6.44 7.44
C GLU A 38 -4.79 -5.90 8.43
N VAL A 39 -5.98 -5.57 7.93
CA VAL A 39 -7.12 -5.18 8.77
C VAL A 39 -8.23 -6.19 8.57
N VAL A 40 -8.49 -6.99 9.60
CA VAL A 40 -9.49 -8.07 9.58
C VAL A 40 -10.45 -7.87 10.75
N GLY A 41 -11.75 -7.75 10.48
CA GLY A 41 -12.76 -7.54 11.52
C GLY A 41 -12.53 -6.27 12.35
N GLY A 42 -11.94 -5.23 11.74
CA GLY A 42 -11.59 -3.97 12.44
C GLY A 42 -10.37 -4.06 13.36
N GLN A 43 -9.62 -5.17 13.31
CA GLN A 43 -8.39 -5.35 14.07
C GLN A 43 -7.18 -5.34 13.14
N VAL A 44 -6.09 -4.75 13.61
CA VAL A 44 -4.80 -4.72 12.90
C VAL A 44 -4.02 -6.00 13.21
N ARG A 45 -3.49 -6.65 12.18
CA ARG A 45 -2.54 -7.75 12.30
C ARG A 45 -1.24 -7.34 11.62
N GLU A 46 -0.12 -7.47 12.34
CA GLU A 46 1.19 -7.41 11.71
C GLU A 46 1.43 -8.72 10.95
N LEU A 47 1.83 -8.59 9.68
CA LEU A 47 2.41 -9.71 8.94
C LEU A 47 3.81 -9.92 9.50
N GLU A 48 4.02 -11.04 10.21
CA GLU A 48 5.37 -11.47 10.56
C GLU A 48 6.17 -11.65 9.26
N ARG A 49 7.35 -11.01 9.19
CA ARG A 49 8.22 -11.04 8.01
C ARG A 49 8.94 -12.37 7.86
#